data_AF-A0A511BS71-F1
#
_entry.id   AF-A0A511BS71-F1
#
_cell.length_a   1.000
_cell.length_b   1.000
_cell.length_c   1.000
_cell.angle_alpha   90.00
_cell.angle_beta   90.00
_cell.angle_gamma   90.00
#
_symmetry.space_group_name_H-M   'P 1'
#
loop_
_entity.id
_entity.type
_entity.pdbx_description
1 polymer ?
#
loop_
_entity_poly.entity_id
_entity_poly.type
_entity_poly.pdbx_seq_one_letter_code
_entity_poly.pdbx_strand_id
1 'polypeptide(L)'
;METATWATRNRIHSLIVVTAGYHIRRAMIELHRAAPTLALHPYPIRSPVSRRAPDRATLRLLLQEYMKWIGSHLGLSRGVNLTPKT
;
A
#
# COMPACT_ATOMS: atom_id res chain seq x y z
N MET A 1 -8.88 0.08 9.13
CA MET A 1 -7.42 0.29 9.12
C MET A 1 -6.91 0.05 10.53
N GLU A 2 -5.99 -0.88 10.73
CA GLU A 2 -5.52 -1.25 12.08
C GLU A 2 -4.80 -0.10 12.79
N THR A 3 -3.95 0.64 12.08
CA THR A 3 -3.18 1.77 12.62
C THR A 3 -4.07 2.90 13.16
N ALA A 4 -5.17 3.21 12.47
CA ALA A 4 -6.12 4.23 12.90
C ALA A 4 -6.84 3.82 14.20
N THR A 5 -7.31 2.57 14.27
CA THR A 5 -7.96 2.03 15.48
C THR A 5 -6.99 2.00 16.66
N TRP A 6 -5.74 1.59 16.43
CA TRP A 6 -4.70 1.61 17.45
C TRP A 6 -4.42 3.04 17.94
N ALA A 7 -4.32 4.02 17.04
CA ALA A 7 -4.06 5.41 17.41
C ALA A 7 -5.19 5.99 18.28
N THR A 8 -6.45 5.75 17.90
CA THR A 8 -7.62 6.19 18.68
C THR A 8 -7.68 5.52 20.05
N ARG A 9 -7.44 4.20 20.13
CA ARG A 9 -7.43 3.46 21.41
C ARG A 9 -6.36 3.97 22.37
N ASN A 10 -5.20 4.36 21.85
CA ASN A 10 -4.08 4.84 22.64
C ASN A 10 -4.08 6.36 22.83
N ARG A 11 -5.15 7.07 22.40
CA ARG A 11 -5.25 8.54 22.46
C ARG A 11 -4.03 9.23 21.82
N ILE A 12 -3.56 8.70 20.70
CA ILE A 12 -2.50 9.30 19.91
C ILE A 12 -3.12 10.36 19.00
N HIS A 13 -2.53 11.55 18.99
CA HIS A 13 -3.02 12.71 18.24
C HIS A 13 -2.16 13.02 17.01
N SER A 14 -0.95 12.47 16.95
CA SER A 14 0.00 12.68 15.85
C SER A 14 0.76 11.41 15.51
N LEU A 15 0.95 11.12 14.22
CA LEU A 15 1.67 9.96 13.72
C LEU A 15 2.70 10.37 12.67
N ILE A 16 3.95 9.89 12.80
CA ILE A 16 4.94 9.96 11.72
C ILE A 16 4.83 8.68 10.90
N VAL A 17 4.52 8.82 9.62
CA VAL A 17 4.36 7.69 8.70
C VAL A 17 5.65 7.51 7.93
N VAL A 18 6.42 6.51 8.33
CA VAL A 18 7.71 6.17 7.71
C VAL A 18 7.51 5.00 6.74
N THR A 19 7.65 5.24 5.44
CA THR A 19 7.58 4.17 4.43
C THR A 19 8.24 4.60 3.13
N ALA A 20 8.36 3.69 2.16
CA ALA A 20 8.91 4.01 0.85
C ALA A 20 8.13 5.14 0.17
N GLY A 21 8.85 6.07 -0.48
CA GLY A 21 8.24 7.26 -1.10
C GLY A 21 7.12 6.96 -2.12
N TYR A 22 7.11 5.79 -2.75
CA TYR A 22 6.03 5.39 -3.67
C TYR A 22 4.77 4.87 -2.94
N HIS A 23 4.89 4.36 -1.71
CA HIS A 23 3.76 3.92 -0.88
C HIS A 23 3.19 5.02 0.00
N ILE A 24 4.01 6.01 0.37
CA ILE A 24 3.61 7.02 1.37
C ILE A 24 2.38 7.82 0.95
N ARG A 25 2.25 8.16 -0.33
CA ARG A 25 1.11 8.93 -0.84
C ARG A 25 -0.22 8.20 -0.62
N ARG A 26 -0.26 6.91 -0.95
CA ARG A 26 -1.43 6.06 -0.73
C ARG A 26 -1.70 5.87 0.75
N ALA A 27 -0.67 5.57 1.54
CA ALA A 27 -0.78 5.35 2.98
C ALA A 27 -1.38 6.57 3.71
N MET A 28 -0.94 7.79 3.35
CA MET A 28 -1.45 9.03 3.94
C MET A 28 -2.94 9.25 3.65
N ILE A 29 -3.40 8.95 2.43
CA ILE A 29 -4.82 9.07 2.05
C ILE A 29 -5.68 8.08 2.84
N GLU A 30 -5.24 6.82 2.93
CA GLU A 30 -5.98 5.78 3.64
C GLU A 30 -6.02 6.05 5.15
N LEU A 31 -4.89 6.49 5.76
CA LEU A 31 -4.86 6.86 7.18
C LEU A 31 -5.76 8.08 7.45
N HIS A 32 -5.71 9.10 6.60
CA HIS A 32 -6.53 10.30 6.78
C HIS A 32 -8.03 10.00 6.67
N ARG A 33 -8.44 9.13 5.74
CA ARG A 33 -9.84 8.67 5.65
C ARG A 33 -10.27 7.85 6.87
N ALA A 34 -9.37 7.05 7.43
CA ALA A 34 -9.66 6.21 8.59
C ALA A 34 -9.63 6.98 9.93
N ALA A 35 -8.86 8.06 10.02
CA ALA A 35 -8.72 8.91 11.20
C ALA A 35 -8.47 10.37 10.79
N PRO A 36 -9.54 11.13 10.44
CA PRO A 36 -9.42 12.49 9.92
C PRO A 36 -8.90 13.50 10.94
N THR A 37 -9.05 13.21 12.23
CA THR A 37 -8.58 14.05 13.35
C THR A 37 -7.12 13.82 13.74
N LEU A 38 -6.46 12.81 13.15
CA LEU A 38 -5.08 12.46 13.46
C LEU A 38 -4.12 13.33 12.63
N ALA A 39 -3.17 14.00 13.29
CA ALA A 39 -2.13 14.74 12.59
C ALA A 39 -1.12 13.77 11.97
N LEU A 40 -1.00 13.76 10.64
CA LEU A 40 -0.14 12.82 9.92
C LEU A 40 1.08 13.54 9.34
N HIS A 41 2.28 13.05 9.67
CA HIS A 41 3.54 13.57 9.17
C HIS A 41 4.21 12.54 8.24
N PRO A 42 4.28 12.80 6.93
CA PRO A 42 4.91 11.88 5.99
C PRO A 42 6.43 11.92 6.11
N TYR A 43 7.07 10.77 6.28
CA TYR A 43 8.53 10.62 6.24
C TYR A 43 8.95 9.58 5.18
N PRO A 44 9.12 10.00 3.92
CA PRO A 44 9.45 9.10 2.82
C PRO A 44 10.89 8.60 2.92
N ILE A 45 11.06 7.29 3.05
CA ILE A 45 12.37 6.66 2.86
C ILE A 45 12.61 6.54 1.34
N ARG A 46 13.78 7.02 0.91
CA ARG A 46 14.29 6.78 -0.44
C ARG A 46 14.61 5.30 -0.62
N SER A 47 13.66 4.54 -1.17
CA SER A 47 13.91 3.16 -1.59
C SER A 47 14.87 3.15 -2.79
N PRO A 48 15.84 2.21 -2.86
CA PRO A 48 16.82 2.12 -3.96
C PRO A 48 16.21 1.95 -5.36
N VAL A 49 14.93 1.56 -5.45
CA VAL A 49 14.14 1.52 -6.70
C VAL A 49 13.94 2.91 -7.33
N SER A 50 14.10 4.00 -6.57
CA SER A 50 13.90 5.37 -7.06
C SER A 50 15.11 5.98 -7.80
N ARG A 51 16.21 5.24 -8.01
CA ARG A 51 17.47 5.76 -8.59
C ARG A 51 17.71 5.45 -10.07
N ARG A 52 16.91 4.62 -10.73
CA ARG A 52 17.08 4.30 -12.16
C ARG A 52 15.75 4.46 -12.88
N ALA A 53 15.80 5.03 -14.08
CA ALA A 53 14.71 4.90 -15.04
C ALA A 53 14.33 3.41 -15.09
N PRO A 54 13.05 3.06 -14.91
CA PRO A 54 12.65 1.67 -14.83
C PRO A 54 13.04 0.97 -16.13
N ASP A 55 13.83 -0.09 -16.01
CA ASP A 55 14.10 -0.96 -17.14
C ASP A 55 12.77 -1.60 -17.60
N ARG A 56 12.67 -1.92 -18.90
CA ARG A 56 11.45 -2.47 -19.51
C ARG A 56 10.95 -3.71 -18.78
N ALA A 57 11.87 -4.51 -18.23
CA ALA A 57 11.56 -5.68 -17.42
C ALA A 57 10.86 -5.34 -16.10
N THR A 58 11.33 -4.31 -15.38
CA THR A 58 10.72 -3.85 -14.12
C THR A 58 9.36 -3.22 -14.36
N LEU A 59 9.20 -2.46 -15.45
CA LEU A 59 7.92 -1.86 -15.83
C LEU A 59 6.87 -2.95 -16.15
N ARG A 60 7.29 -4.02 -16.85
CA ARG A 60 6.45 -5.16 -17.17
C ARG A 60 6.00 -5.93 -15.93
N LEU A 61 6.89 -6.12 -14.95
CA LEU A 61 6.57 -6.78 -13.69
C LEU A 61 5.58 -5.96 -12.86
N LEU A 62 5.81 -4.64 -12.72
CA LEU A 62 4.90 -3.74 -12.01
C LEU A 62 3.53 -3.65 -12.68
N LEU A 63 3.47 -3.65 -14.02
CA LEU A 63 2.21 -3.69 -14.76
C LEU A 63 1.46 -5.00 -14.53
N GLN A 64 2.16 -6.14 -14.47
CA GLN A 64 1.53 -7.43 -14.14
C GLN A 64 0.95 -7.47 -12.73
N GLU A 65 1.70 -6.98 -11.73
CA GLU A 65 1.19 -6.89 -10.36
C GLU A 65 0.04 -5.89 -10.23
N TYR A 66 0.05 -4.81 -11.01
CA TYR A 66 -1.06 -3.86 -11.06
C TYR A 66 -2.31 -4.46 -11.71
N MET A 67 -2.16 -5.26 -12.77
CA MET A 67 -3.27 -5.99 -13.39
C MET A 67 -3.84 -7.06 -12.46
N LYS A 68 -3.00 -7.76 -11.68
CA LYS A 68 -3.46 -8.68 -10.63
C LYS A 68 -4.22 -7.94 -9.54
N TRP A 69 -3.76 -6.76 -9.14
CA TRP A 69 -4.45 -5.91 -8.17
C TRP A 69 -5.84 -5.46 -8.67
N ILE A 70 -5.94 -5.03 -9.94
CA ILE A 70 -7.23 -4.69 -10.56
C ILE A 70 -8.14 -5.92 -10.66
N GLY A 71 -7.62 -7.08 -11.08
CA GLY A 71 -8.39 -8.32 -11.17
C GLY A 71 -8.92 -8.79 -9.80
N SER A 72 -8.14 -8.62 -8.74
CA SER A 72 -8.58 -8.91 -7.38
C SER A 72 -9.65 -7.93 -6.92
N HIS A 73 -9.48 -6.64 -7.24
CA HIS A 73 -10.44 -5.60 -6.89
C HIS A 73 -11.79 -5.75 -7.60
N LEU A 74 -11.78 -6.25 -8.83
CA LEU A 74 -12.99 -6.55 -9.62
C LEU A 74 -13.59 -7.93 -9.33
N GLY A 75 -13.05 -8.69 -8.36
CA GLY A 75 -13.56 -10.02 -7.99
C GLY A 75 -13.23 -11.14 -8.98
N LEU A 76 -12.43 -10.84 -10.02
CA LEU A 76 -12.02 -11.78 -11.07
C LEU A 76 -10.91 -12.75 -10.60
N SER A 77 -10.31 -12.54 -9.43
CA SER A 77 -9.29 -13.43 -8.87
C SER A 77 -9.84 -14.64 -8.11
N ARG A 78 -11.17 -14.78 -7.96
CA ARG A 78 -11.77 -16.03 -7.46
C ARG A 78 -11.95 -17.01 -8.61
N GLY A 79 -10.95 -17.87 -8.84
CA GLY A 79 -11.16 -19.10 -9.63
C GLY A 79 -10.10 -19.43 -10.67
N VAL A 80 -8.84 -19.59 -10.27
CA VAL A 80 -7.94 -20.54 -10.95
C VAL A 80 -7.39 -21.48 -9.88
N ASN A 81 -8.12 -22.58 -9.70
CA ASN A 81 -7.73 -23.87 -9.12
C ASN A 81 -6.56 -23.92 -8.14
N LEU A 82 -6.86 -24.30 -6.89
CA LEU A 82 -6.03 -25.24 -6.13
C LEU A 82 -6.96 -26.23 -5.39
N THR A 83 -7.62 -27.10 -6.15
CA THR A 83 -8.02 -28.42 -5.63
C THR A 83 -6.73 -29.21 -5.32
N PRO A 84 -6.59 -29.78 -4.11
CA PRO A 84 -5.45 -30.65 -3.83
C PRO A 84 -5.59 -31.94 -4.64
N LYS A 85 -4.56 -32.29 -5.42
CA LYS A 85 -4.42 -33.64 -5.95
C LYS A 85 -4.10 -34.57 -4.79
N THR A 86 -5.02 -35.49 -4.50
CA THR A 86 -4.76 -36.77 -3.82
C THR A 86 -3.77 -37.61 -4.60
#